data_AF-A0A6L3SYZ4-F1
#
_entry.id   AF-A0A6L3SYZ4-F1
#
_cell.length_a   1.000
_cell.length_b   1.000
_cell.length_c   1.000
_cell.angle_alpha   90.00
_cell.angle_beta   90.00
_cell.angle_gamma   90.00
#
_symmetry.space_group_name_H-M   'P 1'
#
loop_
_entity.id
_entity.type
_entity.pdbx_description
1 polymer ?
#
loop_
_entity_poly.entity_id
_entity_poly.type
_entity_poly.pdbx_seq_one_letter_code
_entity_poly.pdbx_strand_id
1 'polypeptide(L)'
;MSAHMIATEMRAELRQYRRRTRYGDQAECLEAKDSHCAKMDRLIADLVRAIGTPALLSMMPGNRTLGRRSVQVVIRDRAPKRVAARA
;
A
#
# COMPACT_ATOMS: atom_id res chain seq x y z
N MET A 1 -5.23 -0.95 -10.47
CA MET A 1 -4.25 -1.99 -10.83
C MET A 1 -4.37 -3.18 -9.90
N SER A 2 -4.08 -4.40 -10.35
CA SER A 2 -3.99 -5.57 -9.46
C SER A 2 -2.66 -5.54 -8.68
N ALA A 3 -2.62 -6.21 -7.52
CA ALA A 3 -1.40 -6.28 -6.69
C ALA A 3 -0.20 -6.83 -7.46
N HIS A 4 -0.42 -7.81 -8.35
CA HIS A 4 0.64 -8.36 -9.21
C HIS A 4 1.19 -7.36 -10.22
N MET A 5 0.35 -6.47 -10.76
CA MET A 5 0.81 -5.40 -11.66
C MET A 5 1.71 -4.41 -10.92
N ILE A 6 1.31 -3.99 -9.71
CA ILE A 6 2.08 -3.06 -8.88
C ILE A 6 3.42 -3.69 -8.47
N ALA A 7 3.43 -4.96 -8.07
CA ALA A 7 4.67 -5.68 -7.74
C ALA A 7 5.62 -5.81 -8.95
N THR A 8 5.07 -5.95 -10.16
CA THR A 8 5.86 -6.00 -11.39
C THR A 8 6.46 -4.63 -11.72
N GLU A 9 5.69 -3.56 -11.53
CA GLU A 9 6.13 -2.17 -11.71
C GLU A 9 7.25 -1.81 -10.72
N MET A 10 7.11 -2.16 -9.43
CA MET A 10 8.18 -2.00 -8.44
C MET A 10 9.48 -2.70 -8.86
N ARG A 11 9.39 -3.92 -9.41
CA ARG A 11 10.58 -4.64 -9.91
C ARG A 11 11.19 -3.96 -11.14
N ALA A 12 10.38 -3.39 -12.03
CA ALA A 12 10.86 -2.63 -13.18
C ALA A 12 11.62 -1.38 -12.74
N GLU A 13 11.05 -0.61 -11.80
CA GLU A 13 11.68 0.58 -11.23
C GLU A 13 13.02 0.27 -10.56
N LEU A 14 13.09 -0.80 -9.76
CA LEU A 14 14.35 -1.23 -9.14
C LEU A 14 15.42 -1.58 -10.17
N ARG A 15 15.05 -2.25 -11.26
CA ARG A 15 15.97 -2.58 -12.36
C ARG A 15 16.43 -1.34 -13.11
N GLN A 16 15.52 -0.40 -13.37
CA GLN A 16 15.81 0.85 -14.06
C GLN A 16 16.75 1.73 -13.23
N TYR A 17 16.47 1.89 -11.93
CA TYR A 17 17.30 2.64 -11.01
C TYR A 17 18.73 2.06 -10.94
N ARG A 18 18.85 0.72 -10.80
CA ARG A 18 20.15 0.02 -10.82
C ARG A 18 20.95 0.23 -12.11
N ARG A 19 20.29 0.34 -13.27
CA ARG A 19 20.96 0.62 -14.54
C ARG A 19 21.44 2.06 -14.67
N ARG A 20 20.74 3.01 -14.03
CA ARG A 20 21.08 4.44 -14.05
C ARG A 20 22.25 4.82 -13.12
N THR A 21 22.71 3.93 -12.24
CA THR A 21 23.69 4.20 -11.17
C THR A 21 25.11 4.62 -11.60
N ARG A 22 25.33 5.09 -12.83
CA ARG A 22 26.56 5.80 -13.22
C ARG A 22 26.29 7.31 -13.12
N TYR A 23 26.15 7.81 -11.91
CA TYR A 23 26.08 9.26 -11.66
C TYR A 23 27.50 9.79 -11.56
N GLY A 24 27.86 10.74 -12.42
CA GLY A 24 29.16 11.42 -12.39
C GLY A 24 29.23 12.47 -11.28
N ASP A 25 28.08 12.94 -10.80
CA ASP A 25 27.92 13.92 -9.73
C ASP A 25 27.19 13.31 -8.52
N GLN A 26 27.67 13.63 -7.33
CA GLN A 26 27.12 13.17 -6.05
C GLN A 26 25.77 13.84 -5.74
N ALA A 27 25.58 15.11 -6.12
CA ALA A 27 24.31 15.80 -5.89
C ALA A 27 23.18 15.19 -6.72
N GLU A 28 23.44 14.96 -8.01
CA GLU A 28 22.51 14.28 -8.93
C GLU A 28 22.14 12.87 -8.43
N CYS A 29 23.10 12.13 -7.86
CA CYS A 29 22.85 10.81 -7.28
C CYS A 29 21.88 10.87 -6.08
N LEU A 30 22.01 11.87 -5.22
CA LEU A 30 21.14 12.03 -4.05
C LEU A 30 19.71 12.43 -4.45
N GLU A 31 19.57 13.37 -5.40
CA GLU A 31 18.24 13.74 -5.93
C GLU A 31 17.56 12.57 -6.66
N ALA A 32 18.33 11.78 -7.40
CA ALA A 32 17.84 10.57 -8.05
C ALA A 32 17.41 9.50 -7.02
N LYS A 33 18.11 9.41 -5.89
CA LYS A 33 17.72 8.53 -4.77
C LYS A 33 16.40 8.98 -4.14
N ASP A 34 16.25 10.25 -3.81
CA ASP A 34 15.07 10.76 -3.13
C ASP A 34 13.82 10.61 -4.00
N SER A 35 13.94 10.93 -5.29
CA SER A 35 12.86 10.73 -6.26
C SER A 35 12.51 9.25 -6.44
N HIS A 36 13.50 8.34 -6.44
CA HIS A 36 13.26 6.90 -6.48
C HIS A 36 12.54 6.40 -5.22
N CYS A 37 12.98 6.82 -4.03
CA CYS A 37 12.35 6.47 -2.76
C CYS A 37 10.90 6.94 -2.70
N ALA A 38 10.63 8.20 -3.06
CA ALA A 38 9.28 8.75 -3.09
C ALA A 38 8.35 7.98 -4.05
N LYS A 39 8.88 7.52 -5.19
CA LYS A 39 8.11 6.70 -6.14
C LYS A 39 7.83 5.30 -5.59
N MET A 40 8.81 4.66 -4.95
CA MET A 40 8.65 3.36 -4.32
C MET A 40 7.63 3.39 -3.18
N ASP A 41 7.63 4.45 -2.35
CA ASP A 41 6.65 4.60 -1.27
C ASP A 41 5.21 4.68 -1.79
N ARG A 42 4.98 5.40 -2.90
CA ARG A 42 3.67 5.44 -3.56
C ARG A 42 3.23 4.07 -4.05
N LEU A 43 4.12 3.34 -4.73
CA LEU A 43 3.84 1.98 -5.20
C LEU A 43 3.57 1.01 -4.05
N ILE A 44 4.28 1.15 -2.92
CA ILE A 44 4.03 0.35 -1.72
C ILE A 44 2.65 0.68 -1.13
N ALA A 45 2.27 1.96 -1.04
CA ALA A 45 0.95 2.36 -0.56
C ALA A 45 -0.17 1.79 -1.45
N ASP A 46 0.00 1.85 -2.77
CA ASP A 46 -0.94 1.29 -3.74
C ASP A 46 -0.99 -0.24 -3.63
N LEU A 47 0.15 -0.90 -3.43
CA LEU A 47 0.23 -2.35 -3.24
C LEU A 47 -0.52 -2.77 -1.97
N VAL A 48 -0.29 -2.07 -0.85
CA VAL A 48 -0.98 -2.32 0.42
C VAL A 48 -2.49 -2.16 0.24
N ARG A 49 -2.94 -1.13 -0.48
CA ARG A 49 -4.36 -0.94 -0.79
C ARG A 49 -4.92 -2.04 -1.70
N ALA A 50 -4.14 -2.49 -2.68
CA ALA A 50 -4.56 -3.49 -3.67
C ALA A 50 -4.57 -4.93 -3.12
N ILE A 51 -3.66 -5.26 -2.19
CA ILE A 51 -3.68 -6.53 -1.44
C ILE A 51 -4.88 -6.55 -0.48
N GLY A 52 -5.31 -5.38 0.00
CA GLY A 52 -6.48 -5.24 0.88
C GLY A 52 -6.16 -5.55 2.34
N THR A 53 -7.19 -5.88 3.12
CA THR A 53 -7.03 -6.26 4.53
C THR A 53 -6.23 -7.56 4.66
N PRO A 54 -5.15 -7.57 5.47
CA PRO A 54 -4.43 -8.79 5.81
C PRO A 54 -5.38 -9.91 6.24
N ALA A 55 -5.12 -11.15 5.84
CA ALA A 55 -5.96 -12.30 6.19
C ALA A 55 -6.22 -12.42 7.71
N LEU A 56 -5.25 -12.02 8.53
CA LEU A 56 -5.38 -11.95 10.00
C LEU A 56 -6.51 -11.02 10.49
N LEU A 57 -6.89 -10.02 9.68
CA LEU A 57 -7.99 -9.10 9.96
C LEU A 57 -9.32 -9.55 9.31
N SER A 58 -9.33 -10.58 8.47
CA SER A 58 -10.54 -11.04 7.76
C SER A 58 -11.24 -12.22 8.43
N MET A 59 -10.66 -12.84 9.45
CA MET A 59 -11.13 -14.13 9.97
C MET A 59 -12.11 -14.05 11.16
N MET A 60 -12.13 -12.98 11.97
CA MET A 60 -13.16 -12.71 12.99
C MET A 60 -12.85 -11.40 13.75
N PRO A 61 -13.83 -10.78 14.43
CA PRO A 61 -13.61 -9.62 15.29
C PRO A 61 -12.65 -9.93 16.45
N GLY A 62 -11.90 -8.93 16.90
CA GLY A 62 -10.97 -9.07 18.02
C GLY A 62 -9.72 -8.22 17.88
N ASN A 63 -8.87 -8.27 18.92
CA ASN A 63 -7.59 -7.57 18.94
C ASN A 63 -6.52 -8.38 18.20
N ARG A 64 -5.76 -7.70 17.36
CA ARG A 64 -4.70 -8.28 16.53
C ARG A 64 -3.49 -7.37 16.50
N THR A 65 -2.31 -7.99 16.40
CA THR A 65 -1.05 -7.27 16.30
C THR A 65 -0.53 -7.36 14.86
N LEU A 66 -0.27 -6.22 14.23
CA LEU A 66 0.28 -6.10 12.88
C LEU A 66 1.62 -5.36 12.98
N GLY A 67 2.71 -6.14 13.01
CA GLY A 67 4.04 -5.63 13.33
C GLY A 67 4.07 -5.00 14.73
N ARG A 68 4.27 -3.68 14.80
CA ARG A 68 4.27 -2.90 16.05
C ARG A 68 2.92 -2.27 16.40
N ARG A 69 1.87 -2.48 15.59
CA ARG A 69 0.56 -1.84 15.78
C ARG A 69 -0.44 -2.85 16.37
N SER A 70 -1.24 -2.41 17.34
CA SER A 70 -2.42 -3.14 17.82
C SER A 70 -3.66 -2.62 17.10
N VAL A 71 -4.48 -3.52 16.56
CA VAL A 71 -5.66 -3.21 15.75
C VAL A 71 -6.84 -4.00 16.29
N GLN A 72 -7.97 -3.32 16.53
CA GLN A 72 -9.22 -3.95 16.91
C GLN A 72 -10.14 -4.07 15.70
N VAL A 73 -10.49 -5.30 15.31
CA VAL A 73 -11.47 -5.58 14.25
C VAL A 73 -12.85 -5.64 14.90
N VAL A 74 -13.78 -4.81 14.44
CA VAL A 74 -15.16 -4.74 14.95
C VAL A 74 -16.13 -4.92 13.79
N ILE A 75 -17.20 -5.69 14.01
CA ILE A 75 -18.32 -5.76 13.06
C ILE A 75 -19.05 -4.43 13.16
N ARG A 76 -19.05 -3.66 12.07
CA ARG A 76 -19.96 -2.52 11.96
C ARG A 76 -21.28 -3.04 11.44
N ASP A 77 -22.28 -3.12 12.32
CA ASP A 77 -23.66 -3.30 11.88
C ASP A 77 -23.99 -2.15 10.94
N ARG A 78 -24.19 -2.48 9.65
CA ARG A 78 -24.75 -1.52 8.71
C ARG A 78 -26.15 -1.21 9.22
N ALA A 79 -26.34 -0.03 9.79
CA ALA A 79 -27.67 0.45 10.18
C ALA A 79 -28.64 0.22 9.00
N PRO A 80 -29.84 -0.33 9.24
CA PRO A 80 -30.79 -0.56 8.16
C PRO A 80 -31.09 0.76 7.46
N LYS A 81 -31.01 0.78 6.13
CA LYS A 81 -31.48 1.90 5.30
C LYS A 81 -32.91 2.20 5.74
N ARG A 82 -33.16 3.40 6.28
CA ARG A 82 -34.52 3.91 6.54
C ARG A 82 -35.29 3.82 5.22
N VAL A 83 -36.17 2.84 5.10
CA VAL A 83 -37.16 2.79 4.02
C VAL A 83 -38.08 3.98 4.30
N ALA A 84 -38.05 4.98 3.42
CA ALA A 84 -38.98 6.09 3.50
C ALA A 84 -40.41 5.52 3.47
N ALA A 85 -41.18 5.80 4.51
CA ALA A 85 -42.59 5.45 4.56
C ALA A 85 -43.30 6.14 3.40
N ARG A 86 -43.98 5.34 2.56
CA ARG A 86 -44.88 5.81 1.52
C ARG A 86 -46.05 6.53 2.21
N ALA A 87 -46.26 7.80 1.87
CA ALA A 87 -47.52 8.51 2.07
C ALA A 87 -48.33 8.43 0.77
#